data_AF-A0A7V2JJ28-F1
#
_entry.id   AF-A0A7V2JJ28-F1
#
_cell.length_a   1.000
_cell.length_b   1.000
_cell.length_c   1.000
_cell.angle_alpha   90.00
_cell.angle_beta   90.00
_cell.angle_gamma   90.00
#
_symmetry.space_group_name_H-M   'P 1'
#
loop_
_entity.id
_entity.type
_entity.pdbx_description
1 polymer ?
#
loop_
_entity_poly.entity_id
_entity_poly.type
_entity_poly.pdbx_seq_one_letter_code
_entity_poly.pdbx_strand_id
1 'polypeptide(L)' 'MGDENPSDPGQNLSCVSCHNPHSGDNENLFYSATGVFELCQECHNK' A
#
# COMPACT_ATOMS: atom_id res chain seq x y z
N MET A 1 6.68 -11.64 5.14
CA MET A 1 5.88 -10.95 6.19
C MET A 1 5.19 -9.82 5.48
N GLY A 2 3.88 -9.96 5.24
CA GLY A 2 3.10 -9.01 4.45
C GLY A 2 3.03 -9.33 2.96
N ASP A 3 2.93 -10.61 2.61
CA ASP A 3 2.73 -11.10 1.25
C ASP A 3 1.24 -11.42 1.04
N GLU A 4 0.36 -10.45 1.31
CA GLU A 4 -1.08 -10.64 1.14
C GLU A 4 -1.67 -9.60 0.20
N ASN A 5 -2.44 -10.08 -0.79
CA ASN A 5 -2.94 -9.32 -1.91
C ASN A 5 -3.99 -8.30 -1.41
N PRO A 6 -3.71 -6.98 -1.47
CA PRO A 6 -4.58 -5.96 -0.90
C PRO A 6 -5.94 -5.82 -1.61
N SER A 7 -6.19 -6.59 -2.67
CA SER A 7 -7.49 -6.71 -3.35
C SER A 7 -8.38 -7.84 -2.83
N ASP A 8 -7.97 -8.63 -1.83
CA ASP A 8 -8.78 -9.72 -1.29
C ASP A 8 -9.97 -9.21 -0.45
N PRO A 9 -11.23 -9.56 -0.77
CA PRO A 9 -12.43 -9.03 -0.11
C PRO A 9 -12.67 -9.52 1.33
N GLY A 10 -11.73 -10.21 1.97
CA GLY A 10 -11.82 -10.62 3.37
C GLY A 10 -10.71 -10.07 4.29
N GLN A 11 -9.74 -9.32 3.76
CA GLN A 11 -8.59 -8.85 4.53
C GLN A 11 -8.79 -7.45 5.11
N ASN A 12 -8.44 -7.30 6.39
CA ASN A 12 -8.41 -6.00 7.04
C ASN A 12 -7.12 -5.28 6.69
N LEU A 13 -7.25 -4.09 6.08
CA LEU A 13 -6.12 -3.20 5.86
C LEU A 13 -5.63 -2.63 7.19
N SER A 14 -4.32 -2.61 7.37
CA SER A 14 -3.64 -1.99 8.50
C SER A 14 -2.78 -0.82 8.02
N CYS A 15 -2.29 0.01 8.94
CA CYS A 15 -1.42 1.14 8.58
C CYS A 15 -0.21 0.70 7.73
N VAL A 16 0.36 -0.46 8.06
CA VAL A 16 1.52 -1.02 7.38
C VAL A 16 1.17 -1.78 6.09
N SER A 17 -0.10 -1.86 5.73
CA SER A 17 -0.51 -2.37 4.41
C SER A 17 -0.17 -1.38 3.30
N CYS A 18 -0.05 -0.08 3.63
CA CYS A 18 0.33 0.96 2.68
C CYS A 18 1.62 1.71 3.07
N HIS A 19 1.87 1.89 4.37
CA HIS A 19 2.99 2.70 4.87
C HIS A 19 4.18 1.87 5.38
N ASN A 20 5.39 2.35 5.11
CA ASN A 20 6.63 1.87 5.68
C ASN A 20 6.88 2.55 7.05
N PRO A 21 6.90 1.80 8.16
CA PRO A 21 7.04 2.37 9.50
C PRO A 21 8.47 2.81 9.85
N HIS A 22 9.48 2.46 9.06
CA HIS A 22 10.87 2.79 9.34
C HIS A 22 11.31 4.06 8.61
N SER A 23 11.35 3.99 7.29
CA SER A 23 11.63 5.13 6.40
C SER A 23 11.26 4.73 4.99
N GLY A 24 10.85 5.70 4.18
CA GLY A 24 10.59 5.52 2.76
C GLY A 24 11.09 6.70 1.98
N ASP A 25 11.33 6.49 0.69
CA ASP A 25 11.80 7.53 -0.23
C ASP A 25 10.69 8.49 -0.64
N ASN A 26 9.44 8.12 -0.39
CA ASN A 26 8.24 8.89 -0.68
C ASN A 26 7.87 9.79 0.51
N GLU A 27 7.37 11.00 0.24
CA GLU A 27 6.91 11.97 1.26
C GLU A 27 5.91 11.38 2.28
N ASN A 28 5.11 10.42 1.83
CA ASN A 28 4.06 9.77 2.63
C ASN A 28 4.46 8.36 3.09
N LEU A 29 5.73 7.97 2.93
CA LEU A 29 6.26 6.67 3.34
C LEU A 29 5.54 5.47 2.71
N PHE A 30 4.97 5.60 1.52
CA PHE A 30 4.36 4.46 0.84
C PHE A 30 5.43 3.48 0.33
N TYR A 31 5.13 2.18 0.37
CA TYR A 31 6.05 1.13 -0.10
C TYR A 31 6.33 1.20 -1.60
N SER A 32 5.28 1.40 -2.42
CA SER A 32 5.38 1.24 -3.88
C SER A 32 4.84 2.43 -4.69
N ALA A 33 4.24 3.43 -4.03
CA ALA A 33 3.54 4.53 -4.70
C ALA A 33 4.20 5.87 -4.43
N THR A 34 4.46 6.66 -5.47
CA THR A 34 4.96 8.04 -5.32
C THR A 34 3.83 9.04 -5.11
N GLY A 35 2.60 8.65 -5.42
CA GLY A 35 1.40 9.46 -5.19
C GLY A 35 0.16 8.63 -4.87
N VAL A 36 -0.87 9.30 -4.36
CA VAL A 36 -2.11 8.65 -3.91
C VAL A 36 -2.80 7.89 -5.06
N PHE A 37 -2.77 8.40 -6.29
CA PHE A 37 -3.40 7.73 -7.42
C PHE A 37 -2.70 6.43 -7.83
N GLU A 38 -1.36 6.38 -7.74
CA GLU A 38 -0.61 5.13 -7.95
C GLU A 38 -0.97 4.11 -6.87
N LEU A 39 -1.11 4.55 -5.62
CA LEU A 39 -1.53 3.68 -4.51
C LEU A 39 -2.91 3.06 -4.76
N CYS A 40 -3.87 3.84 -5.30
CA CYS A 40 -5.19 3.31 -5.65
C CYS A 40 -5.10 2.19 -6.70
N GLN A 41 -4.18 2.32 -7.66
CA GLN A 41 -3.99 1.34 -8.73
C GLN A 41 -3.42 0.03 -8.19
N GLU A 42 -2.61 0.03 -7.13
CA GLU A 42 -2.10 -1.21 -6.51
C GLU A 42 -3.20 -2.26 -6.26
N CYS A 43 -4.42 -1.82 -5.93
CA CYS A 43 -5.58 -2.69 -5.71
C CYS A 43 -6.66 -2.59 -6.80
N HIS A 44 -6.87 -1.41 -7.40
CA HIS A 44 -7.98 -1.10 -8.32
C HIS A 44 -7.56 -1.09 -9.80
N ASN A 45 -6.95 -2.18 -10.26
CA ASN A 45 -6.46 -2.36 -11.64
C ASN A 45 -7.55 -2.79 -12.65
N LYS A 46 -8.59 -1.97 -12.86
CA LYS A 46 -9.54 -2.17 -13.98
C LYS A 46 -9.23 -1.27 -15.16
#